data_AF-A0A4R0RX62-F1
#
_entry.id   AF-A0A4R0RX62-F1
#
_cell.length_a   1.000
_cell.length_b   1.000
_cell.length_c   1.000
_cell.angle_alpha   90.00
_cell.angle_beta   90.00
_cell.angle_gamma   90.00
#
_symmetry.space_group_name_H-M   'P 1'
#
loop_
_entity.id
_entity.type
_entity.pdbx_description
1 polymer ?
#
loop_
_entity_poly.entity_id
_entity_poly.type
_entity_poly.pdbx_seq_one_letter_code
_entity_poly.pdbx_strand_id
1 'polypeptide(L)'
;MMHPIARRALLSSRSRPFATVGPKTMLGNPPKIPVPLSPGPEPESGSSEPQPQAQNPLVPTSILNRHILSALSIAGPSLKGSSLPVLIEQYKERHGRVLGESLQYESRPGEGRKVRFDQGVEGGEGENGEVVMIAHALRHRGEFKVTVCSGFALNAQGSEEALVVSCAHTFEEIRNSRLATDLLTSNPFLQSLTDSEHQSGSFIIAGTPDAPIFHPVSSIASALHRSDLLVLSSPSTSSPRPRTLPVSPYPAQPGTSIRAHFVVDKKPTEDEEGWKPWIGGTWSKWVKGTVMEYRDFAGREAVPGTYDSLSHLLFKPLPTPGSSGGPIIDEESGAVVGVMLGSRMDNRIVGMRGWGAPSETIFEMFSLPGLKLKNNL
;
A
#
# COMPACT_ATOMS: atom_id res chain seq x y z
N MET A 1 -47.61 23.78 27.07
CA MET A 1 -47.26 23.00 25.87
C MET A 1 -45.90 23.46 25.38
N MET A 2 -44.85 22.72 25.71
CA MET A 2 -43.46 23.01 25.33
C MET A 2 -42.93 21.84 24.52
N HIS A 3 -42.43 22.12 23.31
CA HIS A 3 -41.72 21.17 22.46
C HIS A 3 -40.33 20.87 23.04
N PRO A 4 -39.87 19.60 23.07
CA PRO A 4 -38.47 19.31 23.31
C PRO A 4 -37.69 19.31 22.00
N ILE A 5 -36.63 20.12 21.99
CA ILE A 5 -35.59 20.17 20.96
C ILE A 5 -34.77 18.87 21.05
N ALA A 6 -34.85 18.04 20.01
CA ALA A 6 -34.03 16.83 19.89
C ALA A 6 -32.56 17.22 19.67
N ARG A 7 -31.70 16.86 20.63
CA ARG A 7 -30.24 16.94 20.52
C ARG A 7 -29.76 15.95 19.45
N ARG A 8 -29.21 16.48 18.37
CA ARG A 8 -28.51 15.74 17.31
C ARG A 8 -27.20 15.19 17.90
N ALA A 9 -27.15 13.88 18.15
CA ALA A 9 -25.93 13.18 18.54
C ALA A 9 -24.94 13.21 17.37
N LEU A 10 -23.84 13.95 17.53
CA LEU A 10 -22.68 13.89 16.65
C LEU A 10 -21.88 12.62 17.00
N LEU A 11 -22.22 11.50 16.40
CA LEU A 11 -21.36 10.32 16.38
C LEU A 11 -20.22 10.58 15.38
N SER A 12 -19.11 11.11 15.89
CA SER A 12 -17.84 11.22 15.17
C SER A 12 -17.18 9.84 15.09
N SER A 13 -17.53 9.04 14.08
CA SER A 13 -16.78 7.84 13.74
C SER A 13 -15.48 8.24 13.03
N ARG A 14 -14.42 8.55 13.78
CA ARG A 14 -13.09 8.79 13.20
C ARG A 14 -12.49 7.44 12.75
N SER A 15 -12.59 7.15 11.46
CA SER A 15 -11.87 6.04 10.80
C SER A 15 -10.39 6.42 10.61
N ARG A 16 -9.49 5.42 10.52
CA ARG A 16 -8.10 5.69 10.11
C ARG A 16 -8.08 6.38 8.75
N PRO A 17 -7.17 7.34 8.52
CA PRO A 17 -6.82 7.76 7.18
C PRO A 17 -5.94 6.66 6.56
N PHE A 18 -6.56 5.73 5.84
CA PHE A 18 -5.83 4.92 4.88
C PHE A 18 -5.45 5.79 3.68
N ALA A 19 -4.38 5.41 2.98
CA ALA A 19 -4.05 6.06 1.73
C ALA A 19 -5.21 5.90 0.76
N THR A 20 -5.71 7.01 0.24
CA THR A 20 -6.75 7.03 -0.79
C THR A 20 -6.16 7.62 -2.05
N VAL A 21 -6.29 6.92 -3.16
CA VAL A 21 -5.93 7.44 -4.48
C VAL A 21 -6.94 8.54 -4.86
N GLY A 22 -6.45 9.77 -4.99
CA GLY A 22 -7.20 10.88 -5.55
C GLY A 22 -6.48 11.44 -6.79
N PRO A 23 -7.12 12.30 -7.59
CA PRO A 23 -6.48 12.94 -8.75
C PRO A 23 -5.19 13.71 -8.40
N LYS A 24 -5.08 14.13 -7.13
CA LYS A 24 -3.96 14.92 -6.56
C LYS A 24 -2.76 14.07 -6.14
N THR A 25 -2.90 12.74 -6.09
CA THR A 25 -1.79 11.85 -5.74
C THR A 25 -0.81 11.71 -6.91
N MET A 26 -1.33 11.76 -8.16
CA MET A 26 -0.56 11.57 -9.39
C MET A 26 0.07 12.86 -9.96
N LEU A 27 -0.41 14.03 -9.53
CA LEU A 27 0.01 15.34 -10.01
C LEU A 27 0.39 16.15 -8.78
N GLY A 28 1.69 16.25 -8.49
CA GLY A 28 2.21 17.01 -7.35
C GLY A 28 1.64 18.44 -7.29
N ASN A 29 1.64 19.03 -6.10
CA ASN A 29 1.12 20.39 -5.92
C ASN A 29 1.84 21.35 -6.88
N PRO A 30 1.10 22.12 -7.72
CA PRO A 30 1.72 23.23 -8.42
C PRO A 30 2.28 24.22 -7.39
N PRO A 31 3.43 24.86 -7.67
CA PRO A 31 4.01 25.85 -6.78
C PRO A 31 2.97 26.94 -6.48
N LYS A 32 2.84 27.29 -5.19
CA LYS A 32 2.00 28.42 -4.79
C LYS A 32 2.59 29.67 -5.41
N ILE A 33 1.84 30.29 -6.32
CA ILE A 33 2.16 31.61 -6.86
C ILE A 33 2.16 32.58 -5.67
N PRO A 34 3.25 33.34 -5.43
CA PRO A 34 3.28 34.35 -4.39
C PRO A 34 2.14 35.35 -4.62
N VAL A 35 1.23 35.46 -3.66
CA VAL A 35 0.19 36.50 -3.69
C VAL A 35 0.89 37.82 -3.36
N PRO A 36 0.75 38.88 -4.18
CA PRO A 36 1.29 40.19 -3.85
C PRO A 36 0.63 40.72 -2.57
N LEU A 37 1.46 41.10 -1.61
CA LEU A 37 1.03 41.75 -0.37
C LEU A 37 0.32 43.07 -0.72
N SER A 38 -1.00 43.11 -0.50
CA SER A 38 -1.74 44.38 -0.46
C SER A 38 -1.59 44.97 0.96
N PRO A 39 -1.28 46.27 1.10
CA PRO A 39 -1.11 46.91 2.40
C PRO A 39 -2.48 47.12 3.07
N GLY A 40 -2.71 46.40 4.16
CA GLY A 40 -3.78 46.68 5.13
C GLY A 40 -3.21 47.33 6.39
N PRO A 41 -4.00 48.13 7.13
CA PRO A 41 -3.51 49.07 8.14
C PRO A 41 -3.04 48.41 9.44
N GLU A 42 -2.23 49.17 10.17
CA GLU A 42 -1.47 48.85 11.37
C GLU A 42 -2.26 48.25 12.55
N PRO A 43 -1.59 47.51 13.47
CA PRO A 43 -2.24 46.77 14.53
C PRO A 43 -2.46 47.61 15.80
N GLU A 44 -3.67 47.52 16.35
CA GLU A 44 -3.95 47.97 17.72
C GLU A 44 -3.32 47.03 18.75
N SER A 45 -2.60 47.63 19.71
CA SER A 45 -1.94 46.96 20.82
C SER A 45 -2.95 46.51 21.88
N GLY A 46 -3.27 45.21 21.90
CA GLY A 46 -4.03 44.56 22.97
C GLY A 46 -3.18 43.51 23.69
N SER A 47 -2.88 43.74 24.96
CA SER A 47 -2.22 42.80 25.86
C SER A 47 -3.05 41.52 26.03
N SER A 48 -2.47 40.37 25.68
CA SER A 48 -3.06 39.05 25.95
C SER A 48 -2.24 38.33 27.03
N GLU A 49 -2.89 38.07 28.16
CA GLU A 49 -2.43 37.15 29.20
C GLU A 49 -2.21 35.74 28.62
N PRO A 50 -1.26 34.95 29.17
CA PRO A 50 -0.97 33.61 28.69
C PRO A 50 -2.13 32.65 29.01
N GLN A 51 -2.94 32.32 27.99
CA GLN A 51 -3.87 31.21 28.07
C GLN A 51 -3.09 29.88 28.22
N PRO A 52 -3.46 29.00 29.17
CA PRO A 52 -2.84 27.70 29.33
C PRO A 52 -3.05 26.87 28.06
N GLN A 53 -1.94 26.38 27.49
CA GLN A 53 -1.94 25.48 26.34
C GLN A 53 -2.82 24.26 26.66
N ALA A 54 -4.00 24.21 26.05
CA ALA A 54 -4.84 23.03 26.05
C ALA A 54 -4.03 21.89 25.40
N GLN A 55 -3.60 20.93 26.22
CA GLN A 55 -2.99 19.69 25.75
C GLN A 55 -3.98 19.04 24.77
N ASN A 56 -3.59 18.94 23.50
CA ASN A 56 -4.35 18.16 22.52
C ASN A 56 -4.53 16.75 23.09
N PRO A 57 -5.77 16.23 23.21
CA PRO A 57 -5.98 14.89 23.73
C PRO A 57 -5.25 13.88 22.83
N LEU A 58 -4.34 13.11 23.44
CA LEU A 58 -3.59 12.03 22.79
C LEU A 58 -4.59 11.11 22.08
N VAL A 59 -4.60 11.14 20.75
CA VAL A 59 -5.41 10.23 19.94
C VAL A 59 -4.95 8.80 20.27
N PRO A 60 -5.85 7.88 20.66
CA PRO A 60 -5.47 6.51 20.95
C PRO A 60 -4.75 5.88 19.76
N THR A 61 -3.45 5.63 19.91
CA THR A 61 -2.66 4.90 18.92
C THR A 61 -3.14 3.46 18.88
N SER A 62 -3.50 2.98 17.70
CA SER A 62 -3.94 1.61 17.57
C SER A 62 -2.87 0.58 17.89
N ILE A 63 -3.35 -0.65 18.14
CA ILE A 63 -2.52 -1.83 18.36
C ILE A 63 -1.52 -2.00 17.20
N LEU A 64 -1.98 -1.98 15.94
CA LEU A 64 -1.12 -2.07 14.76
C LEU A 64 0.00 -1.01 14.75
N ASN A 65 -0.34 0.27 14.96
CA ASN A 65 0.64 1.34 14.94
C ASN A 65 1.66 1.16 16.08
N ARG A 66 1.22 0.68 17.25
CA ARG A 66 2.13 0.38 18.35
C ARG A 66 3.11 -0.73 17.99
N HIS A 67 2.66 -1.80 17.34
CA HIS A 67 3.55 -2.86 16.87
C HIS A 67 4.55 -2.34 15.83
N ILE A 68 4.09 -1.56 14.84
CA ILE A 68 4.96 -0.98 13.81
C ILE A 68 6.01 -0.04 14.43
N LEU A 69 5.60 0.85 15.32
CA LEU A 69 6.52 1.79 15.98
C LEU A 69 7.47 1.08 16.94
N SER A 70 7.03 0.01 17.61
CA SER A 70 7.90 -0.83 18.43
C SER A 70 8.93 -1.55 17.56
N ALA A 71 8.51 -2.14 16.44
CA ALA A 71 9.41 -2.77 15.48
C ALA A 71 10.43 -1.77 14.93
N LEU A 72 9.99 -0.53 14.65
CA LEU A 72 10.87 0.56 14.22
C LEU A 72 11.92 0.95 15.26
N SER A 73 11.56 0.96 16.55
CA SER A 73 12.51 1.23 17.63
C SER A 73 13.51 0.09 17.88
N ILE A 74 13.10 -1.17 17.65
CA ILE A 74 13.97 -2.34 17.74
C ILE A 74 14.88 -2.44 16.51
N ALA A 75 14.35 -2.06 15.34
CA ALA A 75 15.03 -2.04 14.05
C ALA A 75 16.05 -0.90 13.90
N GLY A 76 16.70 -0.50 14.99
CA GLY A 76 17.89 0.36 14.93
C GLY A 76 18.99 -0.24 14.02
N PRO A 77 20.20 0.34 13.98
CA PRO A 77 21.24 0.04 12.97
C PRO A 77 21.65 -1.44 12.83
N SER A 78 21.17 -2.34 13.70
CA SER A 78 21.39 -3.78 13.67
C SER A 78 20.49 -4.57 12.72
N LEU A 79 19.33 -4.05 12.29
CA LEU A 79 18.48 -4.71 11.29
C LEU A 79 18.84 -4.17 9.90
N LYS A 80 19.07 -5.06 8.92
CA LYS A 80 19.47 -4.74 7.52
C LYS A 80 18.40 -4.00 6.69
N GLY A 81 17.55 -3.19 7.33
CA GLY A 81 16.55 -2.35 6.67
C GLY A 81 17.14 -1.01 6.25
N SER A 82 16.62 -0.46 5.15
CA SER A 82 16.95 0.91 4.73
C SER A 82 16.04 1.93 5.41
N SER A 83 16.62 3.09 5.71
CA SER A 83 15.85 4.25 6.20
C SER A 83 14.92 4.79 5.11
N LEU A 84 13.87 5.53 5.50
CA LEU A 84 12.96 6.12 4.51
C LEU A 84 13.66 7.06 3.52
N PRO A 85 14.62 7.92 3.89
CA PRO A 85 15.36 8.75 2.92
C PRO A 85 16.00 7.94 1.81
N VAL A 86 16.71 6.87 2.17
CA VAL A 86 17.37 5.96 1.21
C VAL A 86 16.33 5.31 0.30
N LEU A 87 15.22 4.82 0.87
CA LEU A 87 14.12 4.26 0.07
C LEU A 87 13.48 5.31 -0.85
N ILE A 88 13.34 6.57 -0.41
CA ILE A 88 12.78 7.66 -1.21
C ILE A 88 13.69 7.99 -2.40
N GLU A 89 15.01 7.98 -2.22
CA GLU A 89 15.97 8.15 -3.32
C GLU A 89 15.85 6.98 -4.30
N GLN A 90 15.86 5.74 -3.81
CA GLN A 90 15.68 4.56 -4.64
C GLN A 90 14.36 4.57 -5.42
N TYR A 91 13.25 5.02 -4.81
CA TYR A 91 11.95 5.15 -5.47
C TYR A 91 12.00 6.07 -6.69
N LYS A 92 12.76 7.17 -6.60
CA LYS A 92 12.94 8.14 -7.67
C LYS A 92 13.88 7.61 -8.75
N GLU A 93 15.02 7.07 -8.35
CA GLU A 93 16.07 6.62 -9.26
C GLU A 93 15.72 5.33 -10.01
N ARG A 94 14.95 4.44 -9.37
CA ARG A 94 14.59 3.13 -9.93
C ARG A 94 13.21 3.12 -10.58
N HIS A 95 12.70 4.29 -10.93
CA HIS A 95 11.50 4.41 -11.74
C HIS A 95 11.73 3.81 -13.13
N GLY A 96 10.89 2.87 -13.54
CA GLY A 96 11.04 2.14 -14.81
C GLY A 96 12.23 1.18 -14.84
N ARG A 97 12.85 0.87 -13.69
CA ARG A 97 13.97 -0.07 -13.64
C ARG A 97 13.46 -1.50 -13.90
N VAL A 98 14.03 -2.14 -14.92
CA VAL A 98 13.83 -3.57 -15.18
C VAL A 98 14.82 -4.38 -14.33
N LEU A 99 14.30 -5.33 -13.57
CA LEU A 99 15.07 -6.26 -12.76
C LEU A 99 15.77 -7.31 -13.64
N GLY A 100 16.97 -7.73 -13.25
CA GLY A 100 17.74 -8.74 -14.00
C GLY A 100 17.14 -10.15 -13.86
N GLU A 101 16.33 -10.34 -12.83
CA GLU A 101 15.58 -11.56 -12.56
C GLU A 101 14.39 -11.70 -13.52
N SER A 102 13.99 -12.95 -13.75
CA SER A 102 12.78 -13.27 -14.51
C SER A 102 11.67 -13.73 -13.56
N LEU A 103 10.50 -13.14 -13.68
CA LEU A 103 9.30 -13.57 -12.95
C LEU A 103 8.78 -14.89 -13.54
N GLN A 104 8.45 -15.87 -12.70
CA GLN A 104 7.88 -17.14 -13.17
C GLN A 104 6.47 -16.93 -13.75
N TYR A 105 6.22 -17.50 -14.94
CA TYR A 105 4.93 -17.41 -15.63
C TYR A 105 4.02 -18.52 -15.09
N GLU A 106 2.98 -18.17 -14.33
CA GLU A 106 2.10 -19.14 -13.66
C GLU A 106 0.61 -18.78 -13.88
N SER A 107 0.09 -18.89 -15.11
CA SER A 107 -1.33 -18.64 -15.43
C SER A 107 -2.30 -19.75 -15.01
N ARG A 108 -1.77 -20.98 -14.85
CA ARG A 108 -2.49 -22.19 -14.43
C ARG A 108 -1.63 -22.93 -13.41
N PRO A 109 -1.47 -22.39 -12.18
CA PRO A 109 -0.66 -23.01 -11.14
C PRO A 109 -1.20 -24.39 -10.76
N GLY A 110 -0.30 -25.31 -10.39
CA GLY A 110 -0.70 -26.61 -9.84
C GLY A 110 -1.40 -26.47 -8.48
N GLU A 111 -2.08 -27.53 -8.02
CA GLU A 111 -2.91 -27.54 -6.81
C GLU A 111 -2.21 -27.09 -5.51
N GLY A 112 -0.90 -27.26 -5.41
CA GLY A 112 -0.10 -26.79 -4.26
C GLY A 112 0.30 -25.32 -4.34
N ARG A 113 0.21 -24.69 -5.51
CA ARG A 113 0.54 -23.28 -5.76
C ARG A 113 -0.70 -22.40 -5.81
N LYS A 114 -1.82 -22.95 -6.27
CA LYS A 114 -3.12 -22.28 -6.38
C LYS A 114 -3.55 -21.65 -5.05
N VAL A 115 -4.04 -20.41 -5.12
CA VAL A 115 -4.65 -19.77 -3.95
C VAL A 115 -6.00 -20.42 -3.65
N ARG A 116 -6.22 -20.74 -2.36
CA ARG A 116 -7.45 -21.36 -1.89
C ARG A 116 -8.27 -20.34 -1.13
N PHE A 117 -9.55 -20.24 -1.47
CA PHE A 117 -10.46 -19.24 -0.91
C PHE A 117 -11.43 -19.82 0.13
N ASP A 118 -11.61 -21.14 0.13
CA ASP A 118 -12.59 -21.84 0.95
C ASP A 118 -12.01 -22.18 2.32
N GLN A 119 -12.80 -21.85 3.34
CA GLN A 119 -12.51 -22.01 4.76
C GLN A 119 -13.38 -23.13 5.31
N GLY A 120 -12.78 -24.11 6.01
CA GLY A 120 -13.55 -25.17 6.64
C GLY A 120 -12.77 -26.21 7.44
N VAL A 121 -11.48 -25.99 7.74
CA VAL A 121 -10.76 -26.88 8.66
C VAL A 121 -10.41 -26.08 9.90
N GLU A 122 -11.18 -26.30 10.97
CA GLU A 122 -10.71 -26.10 12.33
C GLU A 122 -9.36 -26.82 12.46
N GLY A 123 -8.28 -26.05 12.58
CA GLY A 123 -6.92 -26.58 12.63
C GLY A 123 -6.27 -26.76 11.24
N GLY A 124 -5.73 -25.67 10.69
CA GLY A 124 -4.88 -25.76 9.50
C GLY A 124 -4.10 -24.47 9.29
N GLU A 125 -2.78 -24.58 9.35
CA GLU A 125 -1.77 -23.52 9.18
C GLU A 125 -1.75 -22.85 7.78
N GLY A 126 -2.87 -22.86 7.05
CA GLY A 126 -2.91 -22.68 5.60
C GLY A 126 -3.24 -21.29 5.04
N GLU A 127 -3.64 -20.30 5.86
CA GLU A 127 -4.05 -18.97 5.34
C GLU A 127 -3.04 -17.83 5.64
N ASN A 128 -2.03 -18.06 6.47
CA ASN A 128 -1.19 -16.99 6.99
C ASN A 128 0.12 -16.86 6.22
N GLY A 129 0.10 -16.19 5.07
CA GLY A 129 1.36 -15.76 4.43
C GLY A 129 1.33 -15.49 2.93
N GLU A 130 0.18 -15.62 2.27
CA GLU A 130 0.02 -15.34 0.84
C GLU A 130 -0.09 -13.83 0.55
N VAL A 131 -0.91 -13.14 1.34
CA VAL A 131 -1.04 -11.68 1.33
C VAL A 131 -0.35 -11.14 2.57
N VAL A 132 0.46 -10.11 2.38
CA VAL A 132 1.22 -9.43 3.43
C VAL A 132 0.70 -8.02 3.62
N MET A 133 0.96 -7.45 4.79
CA MET A 133 0.78 -6.02 5.02
C MET A 133 2.12 -5.32 4.81
N ILE A 134 2.12 -4.22 4.08
CA ILE A 134 3.27 -3.34 3.96
C ILE A 134 3.02 -2.15 4.89
N ALA A 135 4.05 -1.78 5.67
CA ALA A 135 4.02 -0.61 6.50
C ALA A 135 5.22 0.29 6.20
N HIS A 136 4.96 1.57 6.00
CA HIS A 136 5.99 2.61 6.00
C HIS A 136 5.80 3.46 7.23
N ALA A 137 6.88 3.68 7.99
CA ALA A 137 6.81 4.35 9.27
C ALA A 137 7.92 5.38 9.46
N LEU A 138 7.54 6.51 10.03
CA LEU A 138 8.42 7.60 10.39
C LEU A 138 8.06 8.11 11.79
N ARG A 139 9.07 8.33 12.61
CA ARG A 139 8.94 8.97 13.92
C ARG A 139 10.01 10.06 14.03
N HIS A 140 9.56 11.26 14.41
CA HIS A 140 10.42 12.43 14.59
C HIS A 140 9.84 13.33 15.69
N ARG A 141 10.66 13.67 16.70
CA ARG A 141 10.30 14.62 17.78
C ARG A 141 8.96 14.35 18.47
N GLY A 142 8.67 13.07 18.75
CA GLY A 142 7.44 12.63 19.40
C GLY A 142 6.21 12.53 18.49
N GLU A 143 6.30 13.03 17.25
CA GLU A 143 5.30 12.79 16.21
C GLU A 143 5.64 11.53 15.40
N PHE A 144 4.61 10.91 14.83
CA PHE A 144 4.79 9.76 13.94
C PHE A 144 3.79 9.76 12.79
N LYS A 145 4.20 9.12 11.69
CA LYS A 145 3.34 8.80 10.55
C LYS A 145 3.54 7.33 10.21
N VAL A 146 2.43 6.63 10.04
CA VAL A 146 2.39 5.26 9.55
C VAL A 146 1.42 5.22 8.38
N THR A 147 1.85 4.66 7.25
CA THR A 147 0.98 4.30 6.12
C THR A 147 1.06 2.80 5.92
N VAL A 148 -0.09 2.19 5.63
CA VAL A 148 -0.20 0.74 5.44
C VAL A 148 -1.00 0.40 4.21
N CYS A 149 -0.65 -0.72 3.59
CA CYS A 149 -1.33 -1.31 2.46
C CYS A 149 -1.13 -2.82 2.42
N SER A 150 -1.75 -3.48 1.47
CA SER A 150 -1.57 -4.91 1.20
C SER A 150 -0.47 -5.11 0.16
N GLY A 151 0.07 -6.31 0.09
CA GLY A 151 1.04 -6.71 -0.92
C GLY A 151 1.11 -8.23 -1.02
N PHE A 152 1.91 -8.76 -1.93
CA PHE A 152 2.16 -10.20 -2.03
C PHE A 152 3.54 -10.49 -2.61
N ALA A 153 4.10 -11.62 -2.20
CA ALA A 153 5.45 -12.00 -2.62
C ALA A 153 5.46 -12.57 -4.05
N LEU A 154 6.52 -12.25 -4.79
CA LEU A 154 6.73 -12.66 -6.16
C LEU A 154 7.73 -13.80 -6.24
N ASN A 155 7.50 -14.71 -7.19
CA ASN A 155 8.40 -15.81 -7.49
C ASN A 155 9.37 -15.42 -8.62
N ALA A 156 10.37 -14.62 -8.26
CA ALA A 156 11.41 -14.18 -9.19
C ALA A 156 12.59 -15.15 -9.17
N GLN A 157 12.89 -15.75 -10.33
CA GLN A 157 13.97 -16.70 -10.49
C GLN A 157 15.33 -15.98 -10.42
N GLY A 158 16.26 -16.53 -9.64
CA GLY A 158 17.60 -15.98 -9.46
C GLY A 158 17.71 -14.86 -8.43
N SER A 159 16.61 -14.47 -7.77
CA SER A 159 16.67 -13.52 -6.66
C SER A 159 16.90 -14.28 -5.34
N GLU A 160 17.96 -13.92 -4.63
CA GLU A 160 18.14 -14.39 -3.26
C GLU A 160 17.13 -13.70 -2.33
N GLU A 161 16.77 -12.45 -2.60
CA GLU A 161 15.89 -11.64 -1.76
C GLU A 161 14.41 -12.01 -1.90
N ALA A 162 13.63 -11.64 -0.87
CA ALA A 162 12.18 -11.65 -0.94
C ALA A 162 11.69 -10.41 -1.69
N LEU A 163 11.16 -10.61 -2.90
CA LEU A 163 10.52 -9.55 -3.67
C LEU A 163 9.02 -9.53 -3.39
N VAL A 164 8.48 -8.35 -3.07
CA VAL A 164 7.07 -8.14 -2.77
C VAL A 164 6.56 -6.97 -3.58
N VAL A 165 5.44 -7.17 -4.28
CA VAL A 165 4.76 -6.10 -5.02
C VAL A 165 3.65 -5.50 -4.18
N SER A 166 3.46 -4.19 -4.31
CA SER A 166 2.37 -3.43 -3.69
C SER A 166 2.08 -2.17 -4.53
N CYS A 167 1.14 -1.35 -4.06
CA CYS A 167 0.83 -0.06 -4.67
C CYS A 167 1.82 1.03 -4.22
N ALA A 168 2.11 1.97 -5.11
CA ALA A 168 3.12 2.99 -4.87
C ALA A 168 2.63 4.17 -4.02
N HIS A 169 1.35 4.54 -4.14
CA HIS A 169 0.79 5.75 -3.54
C HIS A 169 0.85 5.77 -2.00
N THR A 170 0.91 4.61 -1.35
CA THR A 170 1.06 4.52 0.11
C THR A 170 2.46 4.91 0.57
N PHE A 171 3.47 4.62 -0.26
CA PHE A 171 4.83 5.11 -0.11
C PHE A 171 4.92 6.60 -0.48
N GLU A 172 4.22 7.04 -1.51
CA GLU A 172 4.15 8.47 -1.86
C GLU A 172 3.50 9.31 -0.77
N GLU A 173 2.46 8.80 -0.10
CA GLU A 173 1.82 9.50 1.01
C GLU A 173 2.80 9.75 2.16
N ILE A 174 3.59 8.75 2.56
CA ILE A 174 4.56 8.94 3.64
C ILE A 174 5.70 9.86 3.19
N ARG A 175 6.19 9.72 1.95
CA ARG A 175 7.20 10.59 1.36
C ARG A 175 6.76 12.06 1.34
N ASN A 176 5.50 12.31 1.02
CA ASN A 176 4.93 13.66 0.94
C ASN A 176 4.39 14.16 2.30
N SER A 177 4.60 13.41 3.38
CA SER A 177 4.21 13.86 4.71
C SER A 177 5.07 15.03 5.18
N ARG A 178 4.49 15.88 6.03
CA ARG A 178 5.23 16.97 6.67
C ARG A 178 6.49 16.46 7.38
N LEU A 179 6.35 15.37 8.14
CA LEU A 179 7.46 14.75 8.86
C LEU A 179 8.60 14.30 7.94
N ALA A 180 8.28 13.73 6.77
CA ALA A 180 9.29 13.32 5.81
C ALA A 180 9.99 14.54 5.19
N THR A 181 9.24 15.62 4.92
CA THR A 181 9.81 16.88 4.41
C THR A 181 10.76 17.49 5.43
N ASP A 182 10.36 17.55 6.70
CA ASP A 182 11.19 18.07 7.79
C ASP A 182 12.47 17.24 7.92
N LEU A 183 12.37 15.91 7.80
CA LEU A 183 13.53 15.01 7.88
C LEU A 183 14.49 15.20 6.69
N LEU A 184 13.98 15.35 5.47
CA LEU A 184 14.79 15.52 4.25
C LEU A 184 15.42 16.93 4.12
N THR A 185 14.81 17.94 4.75
CA THR A 185 15.28 19.34 4.70
C THR A 185 16.12 19.74 5.91
N SER A 186 16.19 18.90 6.93
CA SER A 186 17.02 19.11 8.12
C SER A 186 18.50 19.18 7.73
N ASN A 187 19.19 20.22 8.21
CA ASN A 187 20.60 20.45 7.89
C ASN A 187 21.46 19.26 8.39
N PRO A 188 22.23 18.59 7.52
CA PRO A 188 23.06 17.44 7.90
C PRO A 188 24.07 17.75 9.01
N PHE A 189 24.49 19.02 9.15
CA PHE A 189 25.41 19.46 10.22
C PHE A 189 24.75 19.47 11.61
N LEU A 190 23.42 19.56 11.70
CA LEU A 190 22.66 19.52 12.95
C LEU A 190 22.07 18.13 13.25
N GLN A 191 22.01 17.24 12.24
CA GLN A 191 21.54 15.85 12.40
C GLN A 191 22.49 15.03 13.29
N SER A 192 23.81 15.19 13.13
CA SER A 192 24.82 14.48 13.93
C SER A 192 24.72 14.72 15.44
N LEU A 193 24.05 15.79 15.89
CA LEU A 193 23.85 16.09 17.32
C LEU A 193 22.54 15.52 17.87
N THR A 194 21.64 15.00 17.03
CA THR A 194 20.27 14.58 17.38
C THR A 194 19.86 13.22 16.81
N ASP A 195 20.82 12.42 16.33
CA ASP A 195 20.61 11.10 15.68
C ASP A 195 19.71 10.12 16.49
N SER A 196 19.52 10.34 17.79
CA SER A 196 18.62 9.56 18.64
C SER A 196 17.12 9.85 18.45
N GLU A 197 16.72 10.94 17.77
CA GLU A 197 15.31 11.38 17.72
C GLU A 197 14.57 11.03 16.42
N HIS A 198 15.28 10.45 15.44
CA HIS A 198 14.73 10.15 14.12
C HIS A 198 14.76 8.64 13.87
N GLN A 199 13.58 8.04 13.68
CA GLN A 199 13.47 6.64 13.30
C GLN A 199 12.59 6.53 12.07
N SER A 200 13.06 5.81 11.05
CA SER A 200 12.29 5.61 9.83
C SER A 200 12.63 4.28 9.18
N GLY A 201 11.64 3.67 8.53
CA GLY A 201 11.82 2.40 7.85
C GLY A 201 10.54 1.91 7.20
N SER A 202 10.67 0.79 6.49
CA SER A 202 9.55 0.07 5.90
C SER A 202 9.61 -1.40 6.26
N PHE A 203 8.45 -2.03 6.41
CA PHE A 203 8.32 -3.43 6.79
C PHE A 203 7.35 -4.16 5.88
N ILE A 204 7.70 -5.39 5.53
CA ILE A 204 6.75 -6.41 5.10
C ILE A 204 6.33 -7.16 6.37
N ILE A 205 5.03 -7.21 6.65
CA ILE A 205 4.45 -7.81 7.84
C ILE A 205 3.65 -9.05 7.40
N ALA A 206 4.01 -10.20 7.97
CA ALA A 206 3.37 -11.48 7.72
C ALA A 206 3.10 -12.20 9.05
N GLY A 207 2.62 -13.44 8.99
CA GLY A 207 2.37 -14.26 10.19
C GLY A 207 0.92 -14.23 10.65
N THR A 208 0.71 -14.60 11.91
CA THR A 208 -0.63 -14.75 12.50
C THR A 208 -1.13 -13.41 13.05
N PRO A 209 -2.45 -13.26 13.28
CA PRO A 209 -3.03 -12.04 13.86
C PRO A 209 -2.37 -11.61 15.17
N ASP A 210 -2.03 -12.59 16.02
CA ASP A 210 -1.47 -12.37 17.37
C ASP A 210 0.06 -12.35 17.41
N ALA A 211 0.73 -12.92 16.40
CA ALA A 211 2.19 -12.95 16.30
C ALA A 211 2.65 -12.47 14.90
N PRO A 212 2.50 -11.16 14.61
CA PRO A 212 2.99 -10.58 13.37
C PRO A 212 4.52 -10.58 13.32
N ILE A 213 5.07 -10.99 12.18
CA ILE A 213 6.50 -11.04 11.89
C ILE A 213 6.85 -9.87 10.98
N PHE A 214 7.85 -9.09 11.39
CA PHE A 214 8.28 -7.88 10.68
C PHE A 214 9.57 -8.16 9.91
N HIS A 215 9.48 -8.13 8.58
CA HIS A 215 10.62 -8.25 7.68
C HIS A 215 11.04 -6.84 7.24
N PRO A 216 12.25 -6.38 7.58
CA PRO A 216 12.70 -5.05 7.18
C PRO A 216 12.89 -4.99 5.66
N VAL A 217 12.38 -3.92 5.05
CA VAL A 217 12.64 -3.64 3.63
C VAL A 217 14.07 -3.12 3.48
N SER A 218 14.89 -3.83 2.69
CA SER A 218 16.26 -3.44 2.39
C SER A 218 16.31 -2.45 1.23
N SER A 219 15.43 -2.56 0.23
CA SER A 219 15.43 -1.64 -0.90
C SER A 219 14.10 -1.58 -1.66
N ILE A 220 13.94 -0.54 -2.49
CA ILE A 220 12.95 -0.53 -3.57
C ILE A 220 13.62 -1.12 -4.80
N ALA A 221 13.23 -2.32 -5.22
CA ALA A 221 13.84 -3.01 -6.35
C ALA A 221 13.48 -2.32 -7.68
N SER A 222 12.20 -1.99 -7.86
CA SER A 222 11.66 -1.31 -9.03
C SER A 222 10.40 -0.50 -8.67
N ALA A 223 10.07 0.52 -9.46
CA ALA A 223 8.83 1.28 -9.31
C ALA A 223 8.28 1.72 -10.68
N LEU A 224 6.97 1.66 -10.85
CA LEU A 224 6.23 2.17 -12.00
C LEU A 224 5.20 3.19 -11.52
N HIS A 225 5.59 4.47 -11.49
CA HIS A 225 4.76 5.54 -10.88
C HIS A 225 3.44 5.71 -11.63
N ARG A 226 3.47 5.63 -12.97
CA ARG A 226 2.25 5.77 -13.80
C ARG A 226 1.23 4.67 -13.57
N SER A 227 1.70 3.47 -13.22
CA SER A 227 0.87 2.31 -12.94
C SER A 227 0.62 2.11 -11.45
N ASP A 228 1.14 3.01 -10.61
CA ASP A 228 1.02 2.97 -9.16
C ASP A 228 1.50 1.65 -8.55
N LEU A 229 2.60 1.09 -9.06
CA LEU A 229 3.22 -0.14 -8.55
C LEU A 229 4.64 0.10 -8.06
N LEU A 230 5.02 -0.64 -7.01
CA LEU A 230 6.40 -0.75 -6.57
C LEU A 230 6.73 -2.18 -6.16
N VAL A 231 8.00 -2.56 -6.29
CA VAL A 231 8.55 -3.83 -5.81
C VAL A 231 9.54 -3.53 -4.69
N LEU A 232 9.27 -4.08 -3.52
CA LEU A 232 10.13 -4.03 -2.35
C LEU A 232 11.01 -5.27 -2.31
N SER A 233 12.25 -5.10 -1.87
CA SER A 233 13.14 -6.21 -1.54
C SER A 233 13.35 -6.30 -0.04
N SER A 234 13.43 -7.52 0.47
CA SER A 234 13.73 -7.83 1.86
C SER A 234 14.78 -8.94 1.94
N PRO A 235 15.72 -8.87 2.90
CA PRO A 235 16.79 -9.85 3.02
C PRO A 235 16.26 -11.27 3.27
N SER A 236 16.87 -12.25 2.61
CA SER A 236 16.52 -13.68 2.66
C SER A 236 16.70 -14.31 4.04
N THR A 237 17.52 -13.70 4.90
CA THR A 237 17.75 -14.16 6.28
C THR A 237 16.52 -13.98 7.18
N SER A 238 15.48 -13.30 6.68
CA SER A 238 14.24 -13.10 7.41
C SER A 238 13.29 -14.30 7.22
N SER A 239 13.50 -15.34 8.03
CA SER A 239 12.64 -16.54 8.07
C SER A 239 11.50 -16.36 9.07
N PRO A 240 10.29 -16.86 8.79
CA PRO A 240 9.83 -17.51 7.55
C PRO A 240 9.54 -16.49 6.43
N ARG A 241 9.94 -16.79 5.18
CA ARG A 241 9.65 -15.94 4.03
C ARG A 241 8.16 -15.98 3.68
N PRO A 242 7.53 -14.86 3.31
CA PRO A 242 6.16 -14.87 2.80
C PRO A 242 6.01 -15.81 1.59
N ARG A 243 4.89 -16.51 1.52
CA ARG A 243 4.59 -17.42 0.40
C ARG A 243 4.37 -16.59 -0.85
N THR A 244 5.03 -16.96 -1.95
CA THR A 244 4.85 -16.29 -3.23
C THR A 244 3.51 -16.63 -3.86
N LEU A 245 2.92 -15.72 -4.62
CA LEU A 245 1.70 -15.99 -5.39
C LEU A 245 2.01 -16.25 -6.87
N PRO A 246 1.26 -17.17 -7.52
CA PRO A 246 1.40 -17.42 -8.95
C PRO A 246 0.82 -16.23 -9.73
N VAL A 247 1.61 -15.66 -10.65
CA VAL A 247 1.19 -14.49 -11.44
C VAL A 247 0.93 -14.91 -12.88
N SER A 248 -0.25 -14.58 -13.39
CA SER A 248 -0.60 -14.78 -14.79
C SER A 248 0.02 -13.68 -15.66
N PRO A 249 0.79 -14.01 -16.71
CA PRO A 249 1.22 -13.03 -17.71
C PRO A 249 0.08 -12.61 -18.65
N TYR A 250 -1.07 -13.29 -18.58
CA TYR A 250 -2.22 -13.02 -19.43
C TYR A 250 -3.28 -12.25 -18.65
N PRO A 251 -3.73 -11.09 -19.16
CA PRO A 251 -4.85 -10.35 -18.58
C PRO A 251 -6.12 -11.22 -18.61
N ALA A 252 -6.91 -11.13 -17.54
CA ALA A 252 -8.22 -11.76 -17.48
C ALA A 252 -9.19 -11.11 -18.48
N GLN A 253 -10.17 -11.86 -18.98
CA GLN A 253 -11.19 -11.30 -19.86
C GLN A 253 -12.27 -10.57 -19.04
N PRO A 254 -12.90 -9.50 -19.57
CA PRO A 254 -14.13 -8.96 -18.98
C PRO A 254 -15.16 -10.08 -18.71
N GLY A 255 -15.81 -10.02 -17.55
CA GLY A 255 -16.71 -11.06 -17.05
C GLY A 255 -16.03 -12.18 -16.26
N THR A 256 -14.69 -12.23 -16.20
CA THR A 256 -13.96 -13.23 -15.40
C THR A 256 -14.29 -13.07 -13.92
N SER A 257 -14.64 -14.19 -13.26
CA SER A 257 -14.87 -14.23 -11.81
C SER A 257 -13.54 -14.12 -11.07
N ILE A 258 -13.48 -13.24 -10.07
CA ILE A 258 -12.26 -12.95 -9.33
C ILE A 258 -12.49 -13.01 -7.82
N ARG A 259 -11.37 -13.14 -7.09
CA ARG A 259 -11.29 -12.95 -5.65
C ARG A 259 -10.34 -11.81 -5.33
N ALA A 260 -10.81 -10.92 -4.47
CA ALA A 260 -10.07 -9.76 -4.00
C ALA A 260 -9.91 -9.82 -2.48
N HIS A 261 -8.70 -9.58 -1.97
CA HIS A 261 -8.42 -9.64 -0.53
C HIS A 261 -8.74 -8.30 0.16
N PHE A 262 -9.90 -8.22 0.78
CA PHE A 262 -10.34 -7.00 1.46
C PHE A 262 -9.82 -6.93 2.88
N VAL A 263 -9.52 -5.71 3.35
CA VAL A 263 -8.92 -5.44 4.67
C VAL A 263 -9.65 -4.29 5.31
N VAL A 264 -9.96 -4.42 6.60
CA VAL A 264 -10.56 -3.35 7.41
C VAL A 264 -9.90 -3.27 8.77
N ASP A 265 -9.91 -2.07 9.35
CA ASP A 265 -9.28 -1.83 10.64
C ASP A 265 -10.09 -2.34 11.83
N LYS A 266 -11.41 -2.33 11.71
CA LYS A 266 -12.31 -2.69 12.79
C LYS A 266 -13.08 -3.93 12.38
N LYS A 267 -13.35 -4.80 13.35
CA LYS A 267 -14.24 -5.93 13.15
C LYS A 267 -15.55 -5.41 12.51
N PRO A 268 -15.93 -5.93 11.34
CA PRO A 268 -17.24 -5.66 10.76
C PRO A 268 -18.37 -6.09 11.69
N THR A 269 -19.56 -5.51 11.50
CA THR A 269 -20.75 -5.92 12.25
C THR A 269 -21.02 -7.41 12.05
N GLU A 270 -21.59 -8.07 13.08
CA GLU A 270 -21.71 -9.54 13.12
C GLU A 270 -22.50 -10.14 11.96
N ASP A 271 -23.32 -9.34 11.27
CA ASP A 271 -24.11 -9.74 10.10
C ASP A 271 -23.26 -9.95 8.82
N GLU A 272 -22.00 -9.54 8.79
CA GLU A 272 -21.10 -9.76 7.64
C GLU A 272 -20.24 -11.02 7.83
N GLU A 273 -20.73 -12.15 7.33
CA GLU A 273 -20.02 -13.44 7.41
C GLU A 273 -18.66 -13.43 6.70
N GLY A 274 -17.70 -14.24 7.17
CA GLY A 274 -16.44 -14.54 6.48
C GLY A 274 -15.28 -13.57 6.70
N TRP A 275 -15.44 -12.53 7.52
CA TRP A 275 -14.32 -11.71 8.00
C TRP A 275 -13.56 -12.43 9.11
N LYS A 276 -12.23 -12.46 9.02
CA LYS A 276 -11.35 -13.07 10.02
C LYS A 276 -10.38 -12.05 10.60
N PRO A 277 -9.94 -12.22 11.87
CA PRO A 277 -8.80 -11.47 12.39
C PRO A 277 -7.59 -11.64 11.48
N TRP A 278 -6.88 -10.55 11.26
CA TRP A 278 -5.67 -10.46 10.45
C TRP A 278 -4.62 -9.64 11.21
N ILE A 279 -3.55 -9.26 10.50
CA ILE A 279 -2.33 -8.67 11.06
C ILE A 279 -2.62 -7.44 11.94
N GLY A 280 -2.12 -7.48 13.18
CA GLY A 280 -2.11 -6.32 14.09
C GLY A 280 -3.49 -5.82 14.51
N GLY A 281 -4.48 -6.73 14.60
CA GLY A 281 -5.85 -6.41 15.00
C GLY A 281 -6.73 -5.90 13.86
N THR A 282 -6.25 -5.97 12.62
CA THR A 282 -7.07 -5.75 11.42
C THR A 282 -7.92 -6.99 11.11
N TRP A 283 -8.79 -6.89 10.13
CA TRP A 283 -9.64 -8.00 9.67
C TRP A 283 -9.53 -8.11 8.16
N SER A 284 -9.57 -9.34 7.63
CA SER A 284 -9.54 -9.57 6.20
C SER A 284 -10.57 -10.61 5.73
N LYS A 285 -10.86 -10.56 4.43
CA LYS A 285 -11.78 -11.47 3.74
C LYS A 285 -11.46 -11.56 2.26
N TRP A 286 -11.54 -12.75 1.68
CA TRP A 286 -11.62 -12.93 0.23
C TRP A 286 -13.03 -12.64 -0.26
N VAL A 287 -13.18 -11.62 -1.11
CA VAL A 287 -14.48 -11.18 -1.62
C VAL A 287 -14.63 -11.58 -3.08
N LYS A 288 -15.77 -12.21 -3.42
CA LYS A 288 -16.15 -12.53 -4.80
C LYS A 288 -16.37 -11.26 -5.60
N GLY A 289 -15.88 -11.27 -6.82
CA GLY A 289 -15.96 -10.15 -7.73
C GLY A 289 -15.94 -10.54 -9.18
N THR A 290 -15.91 -9.53 -10.04
CA THR A 290 -15.87 -9.72 -11.49
C THR A 290 -15.02 -8.64 -12.14
N VAL A 291 -14.19 -9.02 -13.11
CA VAL A 291 -13.51 -8.08 -14.01
C VAL A 291 -14.55 -7.44 -14.91
N MET A 292 -14.60 -6.11 -14.92
CA MET A 292 -15.60 -5.38 -15.69
C MET A 292 -15.10 -5.00 -17.07
N GLU A 293 -13.96 -4.33 -17.13
CA GLU A 293 -13.35 -3.82 -18.38
C GLU A 293 -11.91 -3.37 -18.11
N TYR A 294 -11.21 -3.02 -19.20
CA TYR A 294 -9.89 -2.41 -19.14
C TYR A 294 -9.91 -1.01 -19.76
N ARG A 295 -8.99 -0.16 -19.29
CA ARG A 295 -8.74 1.15 -19.86
C ARG A 295 -7.27 1.36 -20.14
N ASP A 296 -6.97 2.15 -21.17
CA ASP A 296 -5.63 2.67 -21.40
C ASP A 296 -5.33 3.89 -20.50
N PHE A 297 -4.11 4.42 -20.57
CA PHE A 297 -3.70 5.62 -19.82
C PHE A 297 -4.50 6.89 -20.18
N ALA A 298 -5.16 6.91 -21.35
CA ALA A 298 -6.03 8.01 -21.76
C ALA A 298 -7.47 7.82 -21.25
N GLY A 299 -7.77 6.70 -20.57
CA GLY A 299 -9.11 6.36 -20.09
C GLY A 299 -10.03 5.82 -21.19
N ARG A 300 -9.49 5.46 -22.36
CA ARG A 300 -10.25 4.80 -23.43
C ARG A 300 -10.41 3.33 -23.10
N GLU A 301 -11.50 2.75 -23.57
CA GLU A 301 -11.71 1.30 -23.47
C GLU A 301 -10.59 0.55 -24.18
N ALA A 302 -10.10 -0.50 -23.55
CA ALA A 302 -9.04 -1.35 -24.05
C ALA A 302 -9.48 -2.81 -23.94
N VAL A 303 -9.13 -3.64 -24.92
CA VAL A 303 -9.57 -5.03 -24.99
C VAL A 303 -8.39 -5.98 -24.80
N PRO A 304 -8.42 -6.88 -23.81
CA PRO A 304 -7.39 -7.90 -23.67
C PRO A 304 -7.25 -8.79 -24.91
N GLY A 305 -6.01 -9.05 -25.33
CA GLY A 305 -5.71 -9.85 -26.52
C GLY A 305 -5.73 -9.08 -27.85
N THR A 306 -5.89 -7.75 -27.82
CA THR A 306 -5.69 -6.87 -28.97
C THR A 306 -4.34 -6.13 -28.86
N TYR A 307 -4.11 -5.14 -29.73
CA TYR A 307 -2.95 -4.24 -29.65
C TYR A 307 -3.15 -3.08 -28.67
N ASP A 308 -4.23 -3.08 -27.90
CA ASP A 308 -4.50 -2.03 -26.92
C ASP A 308 -3.56 -2.14 -25.72
N SER A 309 -3.12 -1.00 -25.18
CA SER A 309 -2.37 -0.96 -23.92
C SER A 309 -3.34 -1.03 -22.74
N LEU A 310 -3.24 -2.08 -21.93
CA LEU A 310 -4.06 -2.21 -20.72
C LEU A 310 -3.33 -1.52 -19.56
N SER A 311 -3.78 -0.34 -19.19
CA SER A 311 -3.18 0.43 -18.09
C SER A 311 -3.96 0.26 -16.80
N HIS A 312 -5.26 0.04 -16.90
CA HIS A 312 -6.17 0.00 -15.76
C HIS A 312 -7.15 -1.16 -15.90
N LEU A 313 -7.30 -1.93 -14.82
CA LEU A 313 -8.27 -3.00 -14.66
C LEU A 313 -9.41 -2.49 -13.78
N LEU A 314 -10.64 -2.49 -14.29
CA LEU A 314 -11.82 -2.14 -13.51
C LEU A 314 -12.54 -3.41 -13.05
N PHE A 315 -12.95 -3.44 -11.79
CA PHE A 315 -13.61 -4.59 -11.20
C PHE A 315 -14.69 -4.21 -10.19
N LYS A 316 -15.49 -5.20 -9.78
CA LYS A 316 -16.39 -5.11 -8.62
C LYS A 316 -16.09 -6.28 -7.68
N PRO A 317 -16.34 -6.15 -6.36
CA PRO A 317 -16.90 -4.98 -5.66
C PRO A 317 -15.85 -3.91 -5.36
N LEU A 318 -16.27 -2.80 -4.73
CA LEU A 318 -15.36 -1.71 -4.35
C LEU A 318 -14.41 -2.18 -3.23
N PRO A 319 -13.09 -2.02 -3.39
CA PRO A 319 -12.15 -2.38 -2.34
C PRO A 319 -12.29 -1.45 -1.14
N THR A 320 -12.05 -2.02 0.05
CA THR A 320 -12.00 -1.24 1.29
C THR A 320 -10.68 -0.48 1.39
N PRO A 321 -10.66 0.66 2.10
CA PRO A 321 -9.40 1.35 2.38
C PRO A 321 -8.44 0.43 3.16
N GLY A 322 -7.22 0.26 2.64
CA GLY A 322 -6.21 -0.68 3.18
C GLY A 322 -5.96 -1.92 2.30
N SER A 323 -6.86 -2.22 1.36
CA SER A 323 -6.70 -3.32 0.39
C SER A 323 -5.82 -2.99 -0.81
N SER A 324 -5.48 -1.72 -1.00
CA SER A 324 -4.56 -1.28 -2.05
C SER A 324 -3.23 -2.04 -1.97
N GLY A 325 -2.66 -2.37 -3.12
CA GLY A 325 -1.49 -3.23 -3.29
C GLY A 325 -1.78 -4.74 -3.17
N GLY A 326 -2.98 -5.14 -2.73
CA GLY A 326 -3.37 -6.55 -2.62
C GLY A 326 -3.65 -7.20 -3.98
N PRO A 327 -3.58 -8.54 -4.07
CA PRO A 327 -3.79 -9.26 -5.32
C PRO A 327 -5.27 -9.30 -5.73
N ILE A 328 -5.50 -9.28 -7.04
CA ILE A 328 -6.75 -9.69 -7.69
C ILE A 328 -6.48 -11.05 -8.32
N ILE A 329 -7.25 -12.07 -7.94
CA ILE A 329 -6.99 -13.45 -8.32
C ILE A 329 -8.15 -13.95 -9.19
N ASP A 330 -7.84 -14.61 -10.31
CA ASP A 330 -8.83 -15.35 -11.09
C ASP A 330 -9.33 -16.54 -10.26
N GLU A 331 -10.63 -16.61 -10.01
CA GLU A 331 -11.23 -17.63 -9.14
C GLU A 331 -11.03 -19.05 -9.71
N GLU A 332 -11.03 -19.18 -11.03
CA GLU A 332 -10.91 -20.49 -11.69
C GLU A 332 -9.47 -21.01 -11.61
N SER A 333 -8.49 -20.19 -11.97
CA SER A 333 -7.08 -20.63 -12.01
C SER A 333 -6.34 -20.48 -10.69
N GLY A 334 -6.80 -19.58 -9.82
CA GLY A 334 -6.10 -19.15 -8.60
C GLY A 334 -4.77 -18.44 -8.85
N ALA A 335 -4.57 -17.87 -10.05
CA ALA A 335 -3.46 -17.01 -10.40
C ALA A 335 -3.82 -15.52 -10.24
N VAL A 336 -2.83 -14.71 -9.89
CA VAL A 336 -2.96 -13.25 -9.83
C VAL A 336 -3.10 -12.69 -11.24
N VAL A 337 -4.18 -11.94 -11.47
CA VAL A 337 -4.52 -11.28 -12.74
C VAL A 337 -4.49 -9.75 -12.64
N GLY A 338 -4.26 -9.22 -11.43
CA GLY A 338 -4.06 -7.79 -11.21
C GLY A 338 -3.68 -7.45 -9.78
N VAL A 339 -3.42 -6.16 -9.56
CA VAL A 339 -3.12 -5.57 -8.25
C VAL A 339 -4.16 -4.50 -7.97
N MET A 340 -4.86 -4.58 -6.84
CA MET A 340 -5.83 -3.56 -6.45
C MET A 340 -5.12 -2.26 -6.10
N LEU A 341 -5.62 -1.10 -6.53
CA LEU A 341 -5.06 0.19 -6.12
C LEU A 341 -6.08 1.05 -5.37
N GLY A 342 -7.37 0.84 -5.60
CA GLY A 342 -8.43 1.53 -4.85
C GLY A 342 -9.74 1.54 -5.61
N SER A 343 -10.50 2.63 -5.43
CA SER A 343 -11.76 2.85 -6.12
C SER A 343 -11.69 4.10 -6.99
N ARG A 344 -12.26 4.06 -8.19
CA ARG A 344 -12.36 5.24 -9.08
C ARG A 344 -13.80 5.46 -9.51
N MET A 345 -14.17 6.73 -9.69
CA MET A 345 -15.38 7.10 -10.40
C MET A 345 -15.17 6.81 -11.88
N ASP A 346 -15.93 5.88 -12.43
CA ASP A 346 -15.82 5.49 -13.83
C ASP A 346 -16.55 6.50 -14.72
N ASN A 347 -17.86 6.64 -14.52
CA ASN A 347 -18.69 7.68 -15.12
C ASN A 347 -19.90 8.00 -14.24
N ARG A 348 -20.47 9.21 -14.36
CA ARG A 348 -21.61 9.68 -13.53
C ARG A 348 -22.83 8.74 -13.51
N ILE A 349 -22.99 7.93 -14.56
CA ILE A 349 -24.12 7.00 -14.73
C ILE A 349 -23.82 5.64 -14.09
N VAL A 350 -22.59 5.15 -14.23
CA VAL A 350 -22.17 3.81 -13.80
C VAL A 350 -21.76 3.79 -12.32
N GLY A 351 -21.31 4.94 -11.79
CA GLY A 351 -20.91 5.12 -10.41
C GLY A 351 -19.44 4.72 -10.15
N MET A 352 -19.17 4.32 -8.91
CA MET A 352 -17.85 3.90 -8.45
C MET A 352 -17.55 2.46 -8.88
N ARG A 353 -16.30 2.19 -9.26
CA ARG A 353 -15.76 0.84 -9.50
C ARG A 353 -14.46 0.62 -8.74
N GLY A 354 -14.14 -0.64 -8.49
CA GLY A 354 -12.80 -1.05 -8.08
C GLY A 354 -11.84 -0.80 -9.24
N TRP A 355 -10.61 -0.42 -8.89
CA TRP A 355 -9.55 -0.07 -9.82
C TRP A 355 -8.30 -0.84 -9.43
N GLY A 356 -7.60 -1.38 -10.43
CA GLY A 356 -6.32 -2.04 -10.28
C GLY A 356 -5.38 -1.84 -11.47
N ALA A 357 -4.14 -2.29 -11.32
CA ALA A 357 -3.21 -2.51 -12.42
C ALA A 357 -3.33 -3.97 -12.90
N PRO A 358 -3.28 -4.24 -14.22
CA PRO A 358 -3.23 -5.61 -14.72
C PRO A 358 -1.93 -6.32 -14.29
N SER A 359 -1.97 -7.64 -14.16
CA SER A 359 -0.79 -8.42 -13.75
C SER A 359 0.36 -8.34 -14.76
N GLU A 360 0.06 -8.09 -16.04
CA GLU A 360 1.10 -7.91 -17.07
C GLU A 360 2.04 -6.74 -16.75
N THR A 361 1.54 -5.68 -16.10
CA THR A 361 2.35 -4.55 -15.66
C THR A 361 3.40 -4.93 -14.63
N ILE A 362 3.19 -6.04 -13.89
CA ILE A 362 4.23 -6.57 -13.00
C ILE A 362 5.42 -7.06 -13.83
N PHE A 363 5.17 -7.72 -14.96
CA PHE A 363 6.22 -8.27 -15.83
C PHE A 363 7.06 -7.19 -16.51
N GLU A 364 6.53 -5.97 -16.69
CA GLU A 364 7.32 -4.83 -17.17
C GLU A 364 8.49 -4.46 -16.24
N MET A 365 8.43 -4.87 -14.96
CA MET A 365 9.51 -4.65 -13.99
C MET A 365 10.57 -5.76 -14.00
N PHE A 366 10.43 -6.81 -14.81
CA PHE A 366 11.31 -7.98 -14.83
C PHE A 366 11.86 -8.27 -16.23
N SER A 367 13.02 -8.92 -16.28
CA SER A 367 13.59 -9.38 -17.55
C SER A 367 12.75 -10.52 -18.12
N LEU A 368 12.56 -10.51 -19.44
CA LEU A 368 11.82 -11.56 -20.13
C LEU A 368 12.63 -12.86 -20.13
N PRO A 369 12.00 -14.03 -19.87
CA PRO A 369 12.67 -15.31 -19.94
C PRO A 369 13.31 -15.53 -21.32
N GLY A 370 14.58 -15.91 -21.36
CA GLY A 370 15.30 -16.23 -22.60
C GLY A 370 15.83 -15.02 -23.39
N LEU A 371 15.50 -13.78 -23.01
CA LEU A 371 16.06 -12.57 -23.59
C LEU A 371 17.21 -12.06 -22.71
N LYS A 372 18.41 -12.59 -22.94
CA LYS A 372 19.64 -11.99 -22.39
C LYS A 372 19.97 -10.75 -23.21
N LEU A 373 19.37 -9.61 -22.85
CA LEU A 373 19.85 -8.32 -23.33
C LEU A 373 21.25 -8.13 -22.72
N LYS A 374 22.29 -8.16 -23.57
CA LYS A 374 23.63 -7.76 -23.17
C LYS A 374 23.58 -6.28 -22.82
N ASN A 375 23.45 -5.96 -21.54
CA ASN A 375 23.67 -4.61 -21.07
C ASN A 375 25.18 -4.33 -21.13
N ASN A 376 25.63 -3.81 -22.27
CA ASN A 376 26.89 -3.09 -22.34
C ASN A 376 26.62 -1.68 -21.80
N LEU A 377 26.79 -1.49 -20.49
CA LEU A 377 27.04 -0.18 -19.88
C LEU A 377 28.21 -0.30 -18.93
#